data_AF-A0A2V8T0I3-F1
#
_entry.id   AF-A0A2V8T0I3-F1
#
_cell.length_a   1.000
_cell.length_b   1.000
_cell.length_c   1.000
_cell.angle_alpha   90.00
_cell.angle_beta   90.00
_cell.angle_gamma   90.00
#
_symmetry.space_group_name_H-M   'P 1'
#
loop_
_entity.id
_entity.type
_entity.pdbx_description
1 polymer ?
#
loop_
_entity_poly.entity_id
_entity_poly.type
_entity_poly.pdbx_seq_one_letter_code
_entity_poly.pdbx_strand_id
1 'polypeptide(L)' 'RVLFTVGDEQRVAEAGDVLHFPPGSWHGATMLDEEVVLIDIFSPIREDFLDSPTSDGARRD' A
#
# COMPACT_ATOMS: atom_id res chain seq x y z
N ARG A 1 -13.01 1.67 7.98
CA ARG A 1 -12.62 0.24 8.11
C ARG A 1 -12.31 -0.35 6.74
N VAL A 2 -11.43 -1.36 6.66
CA VAL A 2 -11.03 -2.03 5.40
C VAL A 2 -11.07 -3.54 5.57
N LEU A 3 -11.65 -4.25 4.60
CA LEU A 3 -11.53 -5.71 4.52
C LEU A 3 -10.27 -6.06 3.74
N PHE A 4 -9.27 -6.64 4.42
CA PHE A 4 -8.09 -7.21 3.80
C PHE A 4 -8.28 -8.70 3.57
N THR A 5 -7.92 -9.17 2.37
CA THR A 5 -7.70 -10.58 2.06
C THR A 5 -6.20 -10.81 1.96
N VAL A 6 -5.65 -11.80 2.66
CA VAL A 6 -4.23 -12.18 2.64
C VAL A 6 -4.13 -13.70 2.58
N GLY A 7 -3.76 -14.24 1.41
CA GLY A 7 -3.90 -15.66 1.12
C GLY A 7 -5.36 -16.10 1.27
N ASP A 8 -5.61 -17.06 2.15
CA ASP A 8 -6.94 -17.60 2.45
C ASP A 8 -7.63 -16.89 3.63
N GLU A 9 -6.96 -15.92 4.26
CA GLU A 9 -7.49 -15.20 5.42
C GLU A 9 -8.17 -13.90 5.02
N GLN A 10 -9.25 -13.58 5.71
CA GLN A 10 -9.93 -12.29 5.65
C GLN A 10 -9.95 -11.63 7.00
N ARG A 11 -9.62 -10.33 7.04
CA ARG A 11 -9.61 -9.53 8.26
C ARG A 11 -10.17 -8.15 8.00
N VAL A 12 -11.11 -7.72 8.83
CA VAL A 12 -11.52 -6.32 8.90
C VAL A 12 -10.54 -5.59 9.81
N ALA A 13 -9.91 -4.54 9.28
CA ALA A 13 -8.99 -3.67 9.99
C ALA A 13 -9.60 -2.29 10.21
N GLU A 14 -9.22 -1.66 11.32
CA GLU A 14 -9.59 -0.30 11.70
C GLU A 14 -8.38 0.60 11.95
N ALA A 15 -8.62 1.89 12.20
CA ALA A 15 -7.55 2.86 12.40
C ALA A 15 -6.68 2.47 13.61
N GLY A 16 -5.36 2.36 13.39
CA GLY A 16 -4.40 1.94 14.40
C GLY A 16 -3.99 0.47 14.31
N ASP A 17 -4.70 -0.36 13.54
CA ASP A 17 -4.26 -1.72 13.26
C ASP A 17 -3.02 -1.75 12.35
N VAL A 18 -2.16 -2.74 12.58
CA VAL A 18 -1.00 -3.05 11.72
C VAL A 18 -1.09 -4.50 11.27
N LEU A 19 -0.96 -4.73 9.97
CA LEU A 19 -0.99 -6.05 9.37
C LEU A 19 0.36 -6.34 8.71
N HIS A 20 0.80 -7.60 8.78
CA HIS A 20 1.99 -8.08 8.10
C HIS A 20 1.57 -9.02 6.96
N PHE A 21 2.10 -8.76 5.77
CA PHE A 21 1.80 -9.50 4.55
C PHE A 21 3.03 -10.34 4.19
N PRO A 22 2.99 -11.68 4.31
CA PRO A 22 4.15 -12.51 4.01
C PRO A 22 4.55 -12.37 2.52
N PRO A 23 5.85 -12.34 2.18
CA PRO A 23 6.30 -12.22 0.80
C PRO A 23 5.66 -13.26 -0.12
N GLY A 24 5.21 -12.80 -1.30
CA GLY A 24 4.57 -13.66 -2.31
C GLY A 24 3.12 -14.07 -2.01
N SER A 25 2.54 -13.67 -0.88
CA SER A 25 1.13 -13.94 -0.57
C SER A 25 0.23 -13.06 -1.44
N TRP A 26 -0.77 -13.67 -2.10
CA TRP A 26 -1.82 -12.92 -2.79
C TRP A 26 -2.61 -12.09 -1.78
N HIS A 27 -2.88 -10.83 -2.09
CA HIS A 27 -3.64 -9.97 -1.20
C HIS A 27 -4.45 -8.90 -1.93
N GLY A 28 -5.46 -8.37 -1.24
CA GLY A 28 -6.31 -7.29 -1.73
C GLY A 28 -7.01 -6.58 -0.58
N ALA A 29 -7.52 -5.37 -0.86
CA ALA A 29 -8.23 -4.54 0.10
C ALA A 29 -9.56 -4.06 -0.49
N THR A 30 -10.63 -4.09 0.31
CA THR A 30 -11.92 -3.49 -0.04
C THR A 30 -12.28 -2.44 1.00
N MET A 31 -12.39 -1.19 0.55
CA MET A 31 -12.85 -0.09 1.38
C MET A 31 -14.32 -0.30 1.75
N LEU A 32 -14.65 -0.07 3.02
CA LEU A 32 -16.02 -0.11 3.50
C LEU A 32 -16.58 1.32 3.60
N ASP A 33 -17.45 1.59 4.57
CA ASP A 33 -18.31 2.79 4.60
C ASP A 33 -17.63 4.09 5.07
N GLU A 34 -16.31 4.09 5.24
CA GLU A 34 -15.56 5.18 5.89
C GLU A 34 -14.40 5.63 4.99
N GLU A 35 -14.05 6.91 5.06
CA GLU A 35 -12.80 7.41 4.49
C GLU A 35 -11.62 6.82 5.27
N VAL A 36 -10.63 6.28 4.55
CA VAL A 36 -9.47 5.61 5.15
C VAL A 36 -8.20 6.10 4.48
N VAL A 37 -7.18 6.38 5.29
CA VAL A 37 -5.80 6.55 4.84
C VAL A 37 -5.06 5.25 5.12
N LEU A 38 -4.50 4.64 4.08
CA LEU A 38 -3.62 3.48 4.19
C LEU A 38 -2.16 3.93 4.12
N ILE A 39 -1.31 3.31 4.95
CA ILE A 39 0.13 3.51 4.93
C ILE A 39 0.76 2.15 4.61
N ASP A 40 1.24 2.01 3.38
CA ASP A 40 1.92 0.80 2.92
C ASP A 40 3.43 0.94 3.08
N ILE A 41 4.06 -0.08 3.68
CA ILE A 41 5.50 -0.15 3.92
C ILE A 41 6.05 -1.37 3.20
N PHE A 42 7.01 -1.16 2.30
CA PHE A 42 7.63 -2.23 1.52
C PHE A 42 9.11 -2.41 1.89
N SER A 43 9.53 -3.67 2.04
CA SER A 43 10.93 -4.06 2.18
C SER A 43 11.19 -5.37 1.43
N PRO A 44 12.06 -5.39 0.41
CA PRO A 44 12.80 -4.27 -0.17
C PRO A 44 11.89 -3.22 -0.84
N ILE A 45 12.47 -2.13 -1.32
CA ILE A 45 11.72 -1.03 -1.93
C ILE A 45 10.95 -1.52 -3.17
N ARG A 46 9.84 -0.84 -3.50
CA ARG A 46 9.13 -1.03 -4.76
C ARG A 46 9.74 -0.10 -5.80
N GLU A 47 10.72 -0.58 -6.57
CA GLU A 47 11.39 0.28 -7.57
C GLU A 47 10.40 0.83 -8.61
N ASP A 48 9.32 0.11 -8.88
CA ASP A 48 8.25 0.53 -9.79
C ASP A 48 7.38 1.68 -9.25
N PHE A 49 7.46 1.97 -7.95
CA PHE A 49 6.79 3.13 -7.34
C PHE A 49 7.66 4.39 -7.34
N LEU A 50 8.92 4.28 -7.74
CA LEU A 50 9.82 5.42 -7.85
C LEU A 50 9.71 6.02 -9.26
N ASP A 51 9.58 7.34 -9.33
CA ASP A 51 9.68 8.04 -10.61
C ASP A 51 11.07 7.82 -11.23
N SER A 52 11.10 7.67 -12.56
CA SER A 52 12.37 7.66 -13.28
C SER A 52 13.07 9.03 -13.13
N PRO A 53 14.41 9.09 -13.01
CA PRO A 53 15.15 10.33 -12.71
C PRO A 53 15.19 11.39 -13.84
N THR A 54 14.22 11.41 -14.75
CA THR A 54 14.06 12.39 -15.82
C THR A 54 12.55 12.58 -16.01
N SER A 55 11.90 13.71 -15.72
CA SER A 55 12.26 15.07 -16.09
C SER A 55 11.46 16.04 -15.20
N ASP A 56 12.10 16.81 -14.33
CA ASP A 56 11.88 18.26 -14.28
C ASP A 56 12.94 18.94 -13.42
N GLY A 57 13.82 19.66 -14.08
CA GLY A 57 14.91 20.44 -13.47
C GLY A 57 15.54 21.40 -14.47
N ALA A 58 14.88 21.65 -15.60
CA ALA A 58 15.26 22.69 -16.56
C ALA A 58 14.33 23.90 -16.40
N ARG A 59 14.22 24.45 -15.19
CA ARG A 59 14.00 25.89 -15.03
C ARG A 59 15.36 26.56 -14.96
N ARG A 60 15.89 26.85 -16.15
CA ARG A 60 16.69 28.04 -16.38
C ARG A 60 15.69 29.18 -16.56
N ASP A 61 15.88 30.22 -15.75
CA ASP A 61 15.51 31.63 -15.94
C ASP A 61 14.18 31.96 -16.65
#